data_AF-A0A537X7S3-F1
#
_entry.id   AF-A0A537X7S3-F1
#
_cell.length_a   1.000
_cell.length_b   1.000
_cell.length_c   1.000
_cell.angle_alpha   90.00
_cell.angle_beta   90.00
_cell.angle_gamma   90.00
#
_symmetry.space_group_name_H-M   'P 1'
#
loop_
_entity.id
_entity.type
_entity.pdbx_description
1 polymer ?
#
loop_
_entity_poly.entity_id
_entity_poly.type
_entity_poly.pdbx_seq_one_letter_code
_entity_poly.pdbx_strand_id
1 'polypeptide(L)'
;MTSFELSHKVVSATLHVRLASGEMARRLSLDCVVDLTGTGDVVGVEILDFRRQLRDVDVPDVQCSNGHSSYDPEMDAFYLRLGAGPAPVQKKTSGIALVDSHAHVLGLEVGL
;
A
#
# COMPACT_ATOMS: atom_id res chain seq x y z
N MET A 1 12.53 5.27 -16.47
CA MET A 1 11.69 4.05 -16.59
C MET A 1 11.45 3.58 -15.17
N THR A 2 10.21 3.66 -14.69
CA THR A 2 9.86 3.25 -13.33
C THR A 2 9.92 1.73 -13.25
N SER A 3 10.79 1.21 -12.38
CA SER A 3 10.84 -0.22 -12.08
C SER A 3 9.99 -0.47 -10.83
N PHE A 4 9.01 -1.36 -10.96
CA PHE A 4 8.13 -1.76 -9.88
C PHE A 4 8.70 -3.00 -9.19
N GLU A 5 8.86 -2.91 -7.88
CA GLU A 5 9.35 -3.98 -7.02
C GLU A 5 8.62 -3.88 -5.68
N LEU A 6 7.79 -4.89 -5.38
CA LEU A 6 7.12 -4.96 -4.08
C LEU A 6 8.08 -5.56 -3.04
N SER A 7 8.47 -4.74 -2.07
CA SER A 7 9.15 -5.19 -0.86
C SER A 7 8.53 -4.52 0.37
N HIS A 8 8.61 -5.18 1.52
CA HIS A 8 8.08 -4.62 2.76
C HIS A 8 8.91 -5.02 3.98
N LYS A 9 8.80 -4.23 5.04
CA LYS A 9 9.36 -4.51 6.36
C LYS A 9 8.54 -3.83 7.44
N VAL A 10 8.54 -4.40 8.64
CA VAL A 10 7.95 -3.76 9.82
C VAL A 10 9.08 -3.19 10.70
N VAL A 11 9.00 -1.92 11.04
CA VAL A 11 9.95 -1.22 11.92
C VAL A 11 9.16 -0.36 12.89
N SER A 12 9.39 -0.53 14.20
CA SER A 12 8.77 0.30 15.25
C SER A 12 7.24 0.48 15.11
N ALA A 13 6.52 -0.63 14.90
CA ALA A 13 5.07 -0.65 14.67
C ALA A 13 4.58 0.09 13.41
N THR A 14 5.47 0.31 12.43
CA THR A 14 5.12 0.83 11.11
C THR A 14 5.49 -0.18 10.05
N LEU A 15 4.52 -0.54 9.20
CA LEU A 15 4.75 -1.25 7.96
C LEU A 15 5.27 -0.25 6.91
N HIS A 16 6.47 -0.53 6.39
CA HIS A 16 7.03 0.18 5.25
C HIS A 16 6.92 -0.71 4.02
N VAL A 17 6.25 -0.21 2.99
CA VAL A 17 6.11 -0.86 1.67
C VAL A 17 6.84 -0.02 0.64
N ARG A 18 7.66 -0.66 -0.18
CA ARG A 18 8.18 -0.09 -1.42
C ARG A 18 7.43 -0.74 -2.59
N LEU A 19 6.95 0.08 -3.51
CA LEU A 19 6.23 -0.33 -4.72
C LEU A 19 7.04 -0.03 -5.98
N ALA A 20 7.80 1.06 -5.97
CA ALA A 20 8.64 1.46 -7.09
C ALA A 20 9.94 2.14 -6.62
N SER A 21 10.87 2.24 -7.55
CA SER A 21 12.03 3.13 -7.42
C SER A 21 11.71 4.50 -8.02
N GLY A 22 12.16 5.56 -7.34
CA GLY A 22 11.93 6.94 -7.78
C GLY A 22 12.37 7.94 -6.72
N GLU A 23 12.46 9.21 -7.13
CA GLU A 23 12.68 10.32 -6.22
C GLU A 23 11.34 10.77 -5.62
N MET A 24 11.25 10.78 -4.30
CA MET A 24 10.04 11.22 -3.59
C MET A 24 9.88 12.73 -3.73
N ALA A 25 8.71 13.17 -4.18
CA ALA A 25 8.36 14.59 -4.26
C ALA A 25 7.33 14.99 -3.19
N ARG A 26 6.41 14.10 -2.82
CA ARG A 26 5.28 14.39 -1.91
C ARG A 26 5.00 13.25 -0.94
N ARG A 27 4.47 13.62 0.22
CA ARG A 27 3.93 12.72 1.25
C ARG A 27 2.45 13.06 1.43
N LEU A 28 1.57 12.09 1.21
CA LEU A 28 0.13 12.27 1.30
C LEU A 28 -0.43 11.35 2.37
N SER A 29 -1.18 11.91 3.32
CA SER A 29 -1.89 11.13 4.33
C SER A 29 -3.04 10.36 3.71
N LEU A 30 -3.27 9.15 4.21
CA LEU A 30 -4.38 8.29 3.81
C LEU A 30 -4.90 7.49 4.99
N ASP A 31 -6.17 7.13 4.93
CA ASP A 31 -6.78 6.13 5.78
C ASP A 31 -6.78 4.78 5.06
N CYS A 32 -6.52 3.71 5.82
CA CYS A 32 -6.39 2.36 5.28
C CYS A 32 -6.83 1.30 6.30
N VAL A 33 -7.00 0.09 5.79
CA VAL A 33 -7.24 -1.12 6.58
C VAL A 33 -6.01 -2.01 6.42
N VAL A 34 -5.51 -2.51 7.54
CA VAL A 34 -4.45 -3.52 7.55
C VAL A 34 -5.08 -4.87 7.83
N ASP A 35 -4.76 -5.84 6.98
CA ASP A 35 -5.15 -7.22 7.11
C ASP A 35 -4.07 -7.99 7.85
N LEU A 36 -4.47 -8.66 8.94
CA LEU A 36 -3.59 -9.36 9.85
C LEU A 36 -3.95 -10.84 9.95
N THR A 37 -2.94 -11.69 10.10
CA THR A 37 -3.13 -13.09 10.53
C THR A 37 -3.65 -13.15 11.96
N GLY A 38 -4.09 -14.34 12.40
CA GLY A 38 -4.44 -14.57 13.82
C GLY A 38 -3.27 -14.40 14.79
N THR A 39 -2.02 -14.39 14.31
CA THR A 39 -0.80 -14.14 15.10
C THR A 39 -0.34 -12.67 15.05
N GLY A 40 -1.01 -11.81 14.28
CA GLY A 40 -0.69 -10.39 14.16
C GLY A 40 0.30 -10.03 13.06
N ASP A 41 0.64 -10.98 12.17
CA ASP A 41 1.49 -10.70 11.00
C ASP A 41 0.69 -9.96 9.93
N VAL A 42 1.30 -8.99 9.27
CA VAL A 42 0.65 -8.22 8.21
C VAL A 42 0.64 -9.01 6.90
N VAL A 43 -0.54 -9.19 6.33
CA VAL A 43 -0.72 -9.94 5.06
C VAL A 43 -1.32 -9.11 3.94
N GLY A 44 -1.91 -7.95 4.25
CA GLY A 44 -2.43 -7.04 3.26
C GLY A 44 -2.68 -5.62 3.77
N VAL A 45 -2.84 -4.70 2.83
CA VAL A 45 -3.29 -3.33 3.07
C VAL A 45 -4.37 -3.00 2.05
N GLU A 46 -5.49 -2.48 2.51
CA GLU A 46 -6.59 -1.99 1.68
C GLU A 46 -6.76 -0.48 1.90
N ILE A 47 -6.96 0.26 0.81
CA ILE A 47 -7.16 1.71 0.83
C ILE A 47 -8.42 1.99 0.01
N LEU A 48 -9.49 2.40 0.68
CA LEU A 48 -10.73 2.84 0.05
C LEU A 48 -10.62 4.31 -0.39
N ASP A 49 -11.43 4.74 -1.36
CA ASP A 49 -11.34 6.10 -1.93
C ASP A 49 -9.89 6.46 -2.34
N PHE A 50 -9.10 5.51 -2.88
CA PHE A 50 -7.65 5.63 -3.05
C PHE A 50 -7.25 6.85 -3.89
N ARG A 51 -7.76 6.96 -5.13
CA ARG A 51 -7.44 8.09 -6.01
C ARG A 51 -8.03 9.38 -5.46
N ARG A 52 -9.21 9.33 -4.85
CA ARG A 52 -9.83 10.49 -4.22
C ARG A 52 -9.01 11.04 -3.05
N GLN A 53 -8.52 10.19 -2.15
CA GLN A 53 -7.66 10.57 -1.03
C GLN A 53 -6.33 11.15 -1.52
N LEU A 54 -5.75 10.55 -2.57
CA LEU A 54 -4.43 10.91 -3.07
C LEU A 54 -4.44 11.96 -4.20
N ARG A 55 -5.61 12.47 -4.58
CA ARG A 55 -5.81 13.46 -5.65
C ARG A 55 -5.36 12.97 -7.02
N ASP A 56 -5.97 11.88 -7.47
CA ASP A 56 -5.83 11.29 -8.81
C ASP A 56 -4.43 10.78 -9.17
N VAL A 57 -3.71 10.22 -8.20
CA VAL A 57 -2.44 9.51 -8.46
C VAL A 57 -2.63 8.30 -9.38
N ASP A 58 -1.51 7.89 -9.97
CA ASP A 58 -1.42 6.64 -10.72
C ASP A 58 -1.41 5.46 -9.77
N VAL A 59 -2.24 4.48 -10.13
CA VAL A 59 -2.35 3.22 -9.41
C VAL A 59 -1.15 2.34 -9.79
N PRO A 60 -0.37 1.88 -8.81
CA PRO A 60 0.77 1.01 -9.08
C PRO A 60 0.28 -0.41 -9.41
N ASP A 61 0.62 -0.92 -10.59
CA ASP A 61 0.44 -2.31 -10.98
C ASP A 61 1.73 -3.09 -10.67
N VAL A 62 1.79 -3.69 -9.48
CA VAL A 62 2.99 -4.36 -8.97
C VAL A 62 2.68 -5.83 -8.75
N GLN A 63 3.42 -6.68 -9.45
CA GLN A 63 3.43 -8.12 -9.24
C GLN A 63 4.78 -8.56 -8.69
N CYS A 64 4.78 -9.39 -7.66
CA CYS A 64 5.98 -10.08 -7.19
C CYS A 64 5.66 -11.52 -6.80
N SER A 65 6.69 -12.34 -6.54
CA SER A 65 6.52 -13.76 -6.26
C SER A 65 5.60 -14.05 -5.07
N ASN A 66 5.50 -13.11 -4.11
CA ASN A 66 4.81 -13.31 -2.84
C ASN A 66 3.74 -12.23 -2.55
N GLY A 67 3.39 -11.42 -3.55
CA GLY A 67 2.47 -10.31 -3.38
C GLY A 67 1.99 -9.73 -4.71
N HIS A 68 0.88 -9.02 -4.66
CA HIS A 68 0.33 -8.32 -5.81
C HIS A 68 -0.45 -7.11 -5.34
N SER A 69 -0.52 -6.08 -6.16
CA SER A 69 -1.54 -5.05 -6.04
C SER A 69 -2.70 -5.33 -7.00
N SER A 70 -3.85 -4.80 -6.64
CA SER A 70 -5.03 -4.72 -7.52
C SER A 70 -5.78 -3.44 -7.21
N TYR A 71 -6.50 -2.94 -8.19
CA TYR A 71 -7.34 -1.76 -8.01
C TYR A 71 -8.71 -2.00 -8.64
N ASP A 72 -9.74 -1.72 -7.85
CA ASP A 72 -11.13 -1.74 -8.27
C ASP A 72 -11.56 -0.30 -8.61
N PRO A 73 -11.77 0.02 -9.90
CA PRO A 73 -12.18 1.37 -10.30
C PRO A 73 -13.63 1.71 -9.97
N GLU A 74 -14.51 0.72 -9.75
CA GLU A 74 -15.91 0.97 -9.40
C GLU A 74 -16.03 1.46 -7.95
N MET A 75 -15.18 0.91 -7.07
CA MET A 75 -15.14 1.22 -5.65
C MET A 75 -14.06 2.25 -5.26
N ASP A 76 -13.19 2.65 -6.18
CA ASP A 76 -11.96 3.39 -5.91
C ASP A 76 -11.15 2.73 -4.77
N ALA A 77 -10.96 1.42 -4.87
CA ALA A 77 -10.33 0.61 -3.83
C ALA A 77 -9.00 0.04 -4.32
N PHE A 78 -7.92 0.38 -3.63
CA PHE A 78 -6.60 -0.20 -3.86
C PHE A 78 -6.32 -1.28 -2.82
N TYR A 79 -5.98 -2.47 -3.28
CA TYR A 79 -5.59 -3.59 -2.44
C TYR A 79 -4.15 -3.99 -2.72
N LEU A 80 -3.39 -4.18 -1.65
CA LEU A 80 -2.02 -4.66 -1.69
C LEU A 80 -1.90 -5.92 -0.85
N ARG A 81 -1.63 -7.05 -1.50
CA ARG A 81 -1.32 -8.30 -0.83
C ARG A 81 0.18 -8.43 -0.57
N LEU A 82 0.56 -8.65 0.68
CA LEU A 82 1.96 -8.79 1.11
C LEU A 82 2.35 -10.24 1.45
N GLY A 83 1.37 -11.10 1.72
CA GLY A 83 1.60 -12.50 2.07
C GLY A 83 0.44 -13.43 1.72
N ALA A 84 0.74 -14.73 1.78
CA ALA A 84 -0.26 -15.79 1.64
C ALA A 84 -0.88 -16.13 3.00
N GLY A 85 -2.15 -16.53 3.00
CA GLY A 85 -2.86 -16.97 4.20
C GLY A 85 -4.17 -16.22 4.46
N PRO A 86 -4.98 -16.71 5.40
CA PRO A 86 -6.20 -16.05 5.83
C PRO A 86 -5.89 -14.79 6.65
N ALA A 87 -6.68 -13.75 6.43
CA ALA A 87 -6.65 -12.49 7.19
C ALA A 87 -7.92 -12.37 8.05
N PRO A 88 -8.04 -13.10 9.18
CA PRO A 88 -9.25 -13.05 10.01
C PRO A 88 -9.42 -11.73 10.77
N VAL A 89 -8.38 -10.90 10.84
CA VAL A 89 -8.37 -9.64 11.59
C VAL A 89 -8.12 -8.48 10.64
N GLN A 90 -8.98 -7.48 10.71
CA GLN A 90 -8.84 -6.22 9.98
C GLN A 90 -8.76 -5.06 10.96
N LYS A 91 -7.79 -4.16 10.76
CA LYS A 91 -7.59 -2.98 11.61
C LYS A 91 -7.58 -1.71 10.77
N LYS A 92 -8.49 -0.78 11.07
CA LYS A 92 -8.44 0.58 10.51
C LYS A 92 -7.29 1.37 11.12
N THR A 93 -6.54 2.06 10.28
CA THR A 93 -5.38 2.87 10.66
C THR A 93 -5.15 3.98 9.63
N SER A 94 -4.18 4.83 9.88
CA SER A 94 -3.74 5.85 8.93
C SER A 94 -2.30 5.58 8.49
N GLY A 95 -1.96 6.10 7.33
CA GLY A 95 -0.65 5.95 6.73
C GLY A 95 -0.25 7.14 5.86
N ILE A 96 0.91 6.99 5.22
CA ILE A 96 1.47 7.95 4.28
C ILE A 96 1.75 7.23 2.97
N ALA A 97 1.24 7.76 1.85
CA ALA A 97 1.71 7.44 0.53
C ALA A 97 2.90 8.33 0.15
N LEU A 98 3.95 7.71 -0.38
CA LEU A 98 5.11 8.38 -0.96
C LEU A 98 4.88 8.51 -2.46
N VAL A 99 4.92 9.73 -2.99
CA VAL A 99 4.54 10.01 -4.39
C VAL A 99 5.66 10.78 -5.09
N ASP A 100 5.96 10.42 -6.33
CA ASP A 100 6.94 11.13 -7.17
C ASP A 100 6.35 12.40 -7.80
N SER A 101 7.16 13.11 -8.59
CA SER A 101 6.76 14.32 -9.31
C SER A 101 5.76 14.06 -10.44
N HIS A 102 5.61 12.81 -10.89
CA HIS A 102 4.71 12.39 -11.96
C HIS A 102 3.40 11.79 -11.42
N ALA A 103 3.18 11.87 -10.10
CA ALA A 103 2.02 11.30 -9.42
C ALA A 103 1.98 9.76 -9.37
N HIS A 104 3.12 9.09 -9.52
CA HIS A 104 3.21 7.66 -9.22
C HIS A 104 3.41 7.43 -7.72
N VAL A 105 2.69 6.44 -7.18
CA VAL A 105 2.92 5.98 -5.80
C VAL A 105 4.18 5.10 -5.76
N LEU A 106 5.16 5.54 -5.00
CA LEU A 106 6.45 4.87 -4.81
C LEU A 106 6.42 3.86 -3.65
N GLY A 107 5.58 4.09 -2.64
CA GLY A 107 5.53 3.28 -1.44
C GLY A 107 4.53 3.78 -0.40
N LEU A 108 4.39 3.02 0.68
CA LEU A 108 3.47 3.27 1.79
C LEU A 108 4.20 3.17 3.14
N GLU A 109 3.77 3.97 4.10
CA GLU A 109 4.15 3.88 5.52
C GLU A 109 2.87 3.80 6.35
N VAL A 110 2.58 2.65 6.97
CA VAL A 110 1.27 2.37 7.59
C VAL A 110 1.46 1.96 9.05
N GLY A 111 0.73 2.59 9.98
CA GLY A 111 0.80 2.25 11.41
C GLY A 111 0.08 0.96 11.75
N LEU A 112 0.64 0.14 12.65
CA LEU A 112 0.13 -1.18 13.05
C LEU A 112 -0.52 -1.24 14.42
#